data_AF-A0A357MMV5-F1
#
_entry.id   AF-A0A357MMV5-F1
#
_cell.length_a   1.000
_cell.length_b   1.000
_cell.length_c   1.000
_cell.angle_alpha   90.00
_cell.angle_beta   90.00
_cell.angle_gamma   90.00
#
_symmetry.space_group_name_H-M   'P 1'
#
loop_
_entity.id
_entity.type
_entity.pdbx_description
1 polymer ?
#
loop_
_entity_poly.entity_id
_entity_poly.type
_entity_poly.pdbx_seq_one_letter_code
_entity_poly.pdbx_strand_id
1 'polypeptide(L)'
;MARGAPNKVRPPGPPALRSKPADPPGILMRMPLFLQIWGIFSASMFVPAAYALVRDNHPHSQSFFYSGLLGLVIVTLIALALAARPPRFGAAGQLLALLGTFALLPLFLAVPLHDALRTTSFFNAYFDMVSAITTTGADIFADPRRLEPPLHLWRAQVAWMGGLVMWIAASAILAPMSLGGFEITARGQPGRGVVAPQPGDRTDRRRRLWIVARTLTPIYAGLTGVVWVLLLVAGETGLTALVHAMSVMSTSGISPVGGVHHGQAGLGGEVVLFLFMAFALSRLTFSSDTATSGHGRLDRDPEFRIGLLLVLGVPLLMFLRHWSGAYDVDAGDNLDQALRAFWGSMFTVMSYVSTTGFLSTEWDTAQHWSGLGTPGLILM
;
A
#
# COMPACT_ATOMS: atom_id res chain seq x y z
N MET A 1 -60.15 19.64 -52.74
CA MET A 1 -60.68 18.97 -51.53
C MET A 1 -59.86 17.70 -51.27
N ALA A 2 -58.78 17.82 -50.50
CA ALA A 2 -57.93 16.69 -50.12
C ALA A 2 -58.53 15.98 -48.89
N ARG A 3 -58.85 14.70 -49.00
CA ARG A 3 -59.38 13.87 -47.89
C ARG A 3 -58.21 13.31 -47.08
N GLY A 4 -58.26 13.54 -45.77
CA GLY A 4 -57.21 13.20 -44.80
C GLY A 4 -57.04 11.70 -44.58
N ALA A 5 -55.78 11.31 -44.38
CA ALA A 5 -55.36 9.96 -44.02
C ALA A 5 -55.73 9.62 -42.56
N PRO A 6 -56.06 8.35 -42.23
CA PRO A 6 -56.42 7.94 -40.88
C PRO A 6 -55.20 7.86 -39.95
N ASN A 7 -55.36 8.44 -38.76
CA ASN A 7 -54.38 8.53 -37.67
C ASN A 7 -54.13 7.14 -37.05
N LYS A 8 -52.95 6.55 -37.26
CA LYS A 8 -52.53 5.29 -36.61
C LYS A 8 -52.11 5.58 -35.17
N VAL A 9 -52.95 5.19 -34.21
CA VAL A 9 -52.66 5.22 -32.77
C VAL A 9 -51.55 4.21 -32.46
N ARG A 10 -50.41 4.68 -31.92
CA ARG A 10 -49.34 3.80 -31.40
C ARG A 10 -49.81 3.08 -30.13
N PRO A 11 -49.49 1.79 -29.95
CA PRO A 11 -49.75 1.10 -28.68
C PRO A 11 -48.90 1.70 -27.54
N PRO A 12 -49.39 1.65 -26.28
CA PRO A 12 -48.66 2.16 -25.13
C PRO A 12 -47.38 1.35 -24.92
N GLY A 13 -46.26 2.06 -24.71
CA GLY A 13 -44.97 1.45 -24.39
C GLY A 13 -44.99 0.70 -23.05
N PRO A 14 -44.05 -0.23 -22.83
CA PRO A 14 -44.02 -1.03 -21.60
C PRO A 14 -43.89 -0.13 -20.36
N PRO A 15 -44.50 -0.52 -19.22
CA PRO A 15 -44.47 0.27 -18.00
C PRO A 15 -43.02 0.47 -17.54
N ALA A 16 -42.68 1.73 -17.22
CA ALA A 16 -41.38 2.07 -16.66
C ALA A 16 -41.13 1.24 -15.39
N LEU A 17 -40.10 0.41 -15.42
CA LEU A 17 -39.60 -0.31 -14.26
C LEU A 17 -39.28 0.71 -13.17
N ARG A 18 -40.16 0.84 -12.16
CA ARG A 18 -39.85 1.57 -10.93
C ARG A 18 -38.64 0.90 -10.31
N SER A 19 -37.49 1.55 -10.36
CA SER A 19 -36.32 1.14 -9.62
C SER A 19 -36.69 1.04 -8.14
N LYS A 20 -36.42 -0.11 -7.55
CA LYS A 20 -36.62 -0.35 -6.11
C LYS A 20 -35.86 0.73 -5.34
N PRO A 21 -36.47 1.43 -4.36
CA PRO A 21 -35.75 2.40 -3.56
C PRO A 21 -34.56 1.69 -2.89
N ALA A 22 -33.36 2.23 -3.10
CA ALA A 22 -32.14 1.68 -2.51
C ALA A 22 -32.29 1.64 -0.98
N ASP A 23 -31.88 0.54 -0.36
CA ASP A 23 -31.88 0.40 1.09
C ASP A 23 -31.18 1.61 1.74
N PRO A 24 -31.71 2.15 2.85
CA PRO A 24 -31.10 3.30 3.50
C PRO A 24 -29.64 2.96 3.84
N PRO A 25 -28.69 3.84 3.51
CA PRO A 25 -27.28 3.58 3.77
C PRO A 25 -27.09 3.32 5.26
N GLY A 26 -26.41 2.21 5.59
CA GLY A 26 -26.13 1.79 6.95
C GLY A 26 -25.42 2.89 7.75
N ILE A 27 -25.47 2.79 9.09
CA ILE A 27 -24.97 3.85 9.99
C ILE A 27 -23.48 4.22 9.71
N LEU A 28 -22.66 3.24 9.33
CA LEU A 28 -21.27 3.40 8.90
C LEU A 28 -21.12 4.30 7.66
N MET A 29 -22.03 4.18 6.68
CA MET A 29 -22.00 4.99 5.46
C MET A 29 -22.37 6.45 5.69
N ARG A 30 -22.91 6.81 6.87
CA ARG A 30 -23.26 8.19 7.22
C ARG A 30 -22.07 8.97 7.78
N MET A 31 -21.09 8.30 8.39
CA MET A 31 -19.95 8.94 9.05
C MET A 31 -18.93 9.57 8.06
N PRO A 32 -18.23 10.64 8.43
CA PRO A 32 -17.05 11.15 7.71
C PRO A 32 -16.02 10.04 7.44
N LEU A 33 -15.39 10.06 6.26
CA LEU A 33 -14.37 9.08 5.86
C LEU A 33 -13.23 8.98 6.87
N PHE A 34 -12.71 10.12 7.32
CA PHE A 34 -11.65 10.21 8.31
C PHE A 34 -11.99 9.45 9.60
N LEU A 35 -13.23 9.58 10.11
CA LEU A 35 -13.66 8.87 11.31
C LEU A 35 -13.80 7.36 11.10
N GLN A 36 -14.23 6.93 9.90
CA GLN A 36 -14.27 5.50 9.57
C GLN A 36 -12.85 4.92 9.58
N ILE A 37 -11.90 5.60 8.94
CA ILE A 37 -10.50 5.17 8.92
C ILE A 37 -9.94 5.15 10.35
N TRP A 38 -10.10 6.22 11.13
CA TRP A 38 -9.65 6.27 12.51
C TRP A 38 -10.26 5.16 13.37
N GLY A 39 -11.56 4.87 13.21
CA GLY A 39 -12.21 3.75 13.90
C GLY A 39 -11.59 2.40 13.55
N ILE A 40 -11.27 2.16 12.28
CA ILE A 40 -10.62 0.91 11.83
C ILE A 40 -9.20 0.80 12.40
N PHE A 41 -8.40 1.88 12.38
CA PHE A 41 -7.07 1.89 13.01
C PHE A 41 -7.13 1.73 14.53
N SER A 42 -8.15 2.26 15.19
CA SER A 42 -8.32 2.09 16.64
C SER A 42 -8.70 0.64 16.97
N ALA A 43 -9.57 0.02 16.18
CA ALA A 43 -9.91 -1.39 16.32
C ALA A 43 -8.72 -2.30 16.00
N SER A 44 -7.86 -1.94 15.03
CA SER A 44 -6.72 -2.77 14.67
C SER A 44 -5.66 -2.86 15.77
N MET A 45 -5.59 -1.88 16.69
CA MET A 45 -4.72 -1.91 17.88
C MET A 45 -4.99 -3.13 18.80
N PHE A 46 -6.16 -3.76 18.72
CA PHE A 46 -6.40 -4.99 19.47
C PHE A 46 -5.56 -6.18 18.96
N VAL A 47 -5.06 -6.13 17.72
CA VAL A 47 -4.18 -7.17 17.15
C VAL A 47 -2.83 -7.20 17.87
N PRO A 48 -2.03 -6.11 17.93
CA PRO A 48 -0.80 -6.11 18.71
C PRO A 48 -1.05 -6.27 20.21
N ALA A 49 -2.20 -5.82 20.74
CA ALA A 49 -2.57 -6.09 22.13
C ALA A 49 -2.72 -7.59 22.41
N ALA A 50 -3.47 -8.31 21.58
CA ALA A 50 -3.65 -9.76 21.71
C ALA A 50 -2.32 -10.51 21.49
N TYR A 51 -1.51 -10.07 20.52
CA TYR A 51 -0.20 -10.67 20.28
C TYR A 51 0.75 -10.48 21.47
N ALA A 52 0.77 -9.28 22.07
CA ALA A 52 1.54 -9.01 23.28
C ALA A 52 1.07 -9.86 24.47
N LEU A 53 -0.25 -10.03 24.63
CA LEU A 53 -0.82 -10.87 25.68
C LEU A 53 -0.41 -12.35 25.54
N VAL A 54 -0.44 -12.90 24.33
CA VAL A 54 0.01 -14.28 24.05
C VAL A 54 1.52 -14.46 24.29
N ARG A 55 2.30 -13.36 24.26
CA ARG A 55 3.73 -13.34 24.56
C ARG A 55 4.04 -13.02 26.03
N ASP A 56 3.03 -13.08 26.91
CA ASP A 56 3.11 -12.71 28.34
C ASP A 56 3.57 -11.28 28.59
N ASN A 57 3.48 -10.42 27.57
CA ASN A 57 3.94 -9.03 27.62
C ASN A 57 2.79 -8.07 27.98
N HIS A 58 2.45 -8.09 29.27
CA HIS A 58 1.32 -7.35 29.83
C HIS A 58 1.44 -5.81 29.66
N PRO A 59 2.59 -5.16 29.90
CA PRO A 59 2.71 -3.72 29.74
C PRO A 59 2.40 -3.25 28.32
N HIS A 60 3.00 -3.90 27.31
CA HIS A 60 2.76 -3.56 25.91
C HIS A 60 1.32 -3.88 25.49
N SER A 61 0.75 -5.00 25.95
CA SER A 61 -0.65 -5.34 25.72
C SER A 61 -1.60 -4.26 26.24
N GLN A 62 -1.35 -3.72 27.43
CA GLN A 62 -2.16 -2.67 28.03
C GLN A 62 -2.08 -1.36 27.25
N SER A 63 -0.88 -0.93 26.86
CA SER A 63 -0.68 0.28 26.05
C SER A 63 -1.50 0.26 24.76
N PHE A 64 -1.47 -0.86 24.02
CA PHE A 64 -2.27 -1.03 22.80
C PHE A 64 -3.77 -1.14 23.07
N PHE A 65 -4.17 -1.92 24.08
CA PHE A 65 -5.59 -2.11 24.42
C PHE A 65 -6.26 -0.80 24.84
N TYR A 66 -5.65 -0.04 25.76
CA TYR A 66 -6.20 1.22 26.24
C TYR A 66 -6.22 2.29 25.14
N SER A 67 -5.19 2.36 24.30
CA SER A 67 -5.16 3.28 23.16
C SER A 67 -6.27 2.94 22.16
N GLY A 68 -6.45 1.66 21.80
CA GLY A 68 -7.50 1.22 20.90
C GLY A 68 -8.90 1.51 21.44
N LEU A 69 -9.13 1.23 22.72
CA LEU A 69 -10.38 1.53 23.41
C LEU A 69 -10.66 3.05 23.43
N LEU A 70 -9.67 3.86 23.79
CA LEU A 70 -9.79 5.32 23.81
C LEU A 70 -10.11 5.86 22.42
N GLY A 71 -9.46 5.35 21.37
CA GLY A 71 -9.74 5.72 19.98
C GLY A 71 -11.18 5.40 19.58
N LEU A 72 -11.67 4.20 19.90
CA LEU A 72 -13.06 3.82 19.62
C LEU A 72 -14.07 4.66 20.38
N VAL A 73 -13.81 4.99 21.64
CA VAL A 73 -14.66 5.88 22.44
C VAL A 73 -14.72 7.27 21.79
N ILE A 74 -13.58 7.85 21.44
CA ILE A 74 -13.51 9.17 20.77
C ILE A 74 -14.27 9.14 19.45
N VAL A 75 -14.00 8.15 18.59
CA VAL A 75 -14.67 8.01 17.29
C VAL A 75 -16.18 7.87 17.47
N THR A 76 -16.63 7.07 18.44
CA THR A 76 -18.05 6.86 18.74
C THR A 76 -18.71 8.15 19.24
N LEU A 77 -18.09 8.87 20.17
CA LEU A 77 -18.62 10.14 20.68
C LEU A 77 -18.73 11.20 19.57
N ILE A 78 -17.71 11.34 18.73
CA ILE A 78 -17.75 12.28 17.60
C ILE A 78 -18.81 11.82 16.59
N ALA A 79 -18.92 10.53 16.31
CA ALA A 79 -19.92 10.00 15.39
C ALA A 79 -21.35 10.25 15.89
N LEU A 80 -21.61 10.09 17.19
CA LEU A 80 -22.90 10.40 17.82
C LEU A 80 -23.20 11.90 17.77
N ALA A 81 -22.22 12.76 18.05
CA ALA A 81 -22.38 14.21 17.96
C ALA A 81 -22.68 14.69 16.53
N LEU A 82 -22.12 14.00 15.52
CA LEU A 82 -22.35 14.29 14.10
C LEU A 82 -23.58 13.60 13.52
N ALA A 83 -24.20 12.64 14.23
CA ALA A 83 -25.34 11.88 13.73
C ALA A 83 -26.55 12.78 13.38
N ALA A 84 -26.71 13.88 14.11
CA ALA A 84 -27.76 14.87 13.88
C ALA A 84 -27.46 15.86 12.73
N ARG A 85 -26.23 15.86 12.18
CA ARG A 85 -25.80 16.77 11.11
C ARG A 85 -25.40 15.98 9.86
N PRO A 86 -26.32 15.78 8.88
CA PRO A 86 -25.99 15.04 7.68
C PRO A 86 -24.81 15.72 6.97
N PRO A 87 -23.68 15.01 6.79
CA PRO A 87 -22.46 15.62 6.31
C PRO A 87 -22.59 16.15 4.87
N ARG A 88 -22.20 17.40 4.64
CA ARG A 88 -22.17 18.04 3.31
C ARG A 88 -20.77 17.92 2.69
N PHE A 89 -20.38 16.73 2.22
CA PHE A 89 -19.05 16.56 1.60
C PHE A 89 -19.09 16.54 0.06
N GLY A 90 -18.48 17.58 -0.53
CA GLY A 90 -18.07 17.62 -1.95
C GLY A 90 -16.85 16.73 -2.21
N ALA A 91 -16.24 16.82 -3.39
CA ALA A 91 -14.99 16.11 -3.70
C ALA A 91 -13.84 16.57 -2.78
N ALA A 92 -13.78 17.88 -2.51
CA ALA A 92 -12.85 18.47 -1.56
C ALA A 92 -12.94 17.85 -0.15
N GLY A 93 -14.12 17.42 0.29
CA GLY A 93 -14.29 16.79 1.60
C GLY A 93 -13.62 15.41 1.70
N GLN A 94 -13.55 14.66 0.59
CA GLN A 94 -12.84 13.37 0.55
C GLN A 94 -11.32 13.57 0.54
N LEU A 95 -10.84 14.57 -0.22
CA LEU A 95 -9.42 14.93 -0.23
C LEU A 95 -8.96 15.46 1.14
N LEU A 96 -9.75 16.32 1.79
CA LEU A 96 -9.47 16.79 3.16
C LEU A 96 -9.47 15.64 4.17
N ALA A 97 -10.36 14.66 4.02
CA ALA A 97 -10.36 13.48 4.88
C ALA A 97 -9.12 12.61 4.67
N LEU A 98 -8.64 12.47 3.43
CA LEU A 98 -7.37 11.80 3.14
C LEU A 98 -6.19 12.58 3.73
N LEU A 99 -6.13 13.90 3.52
CA LEU A 99 -5.09 14.74 4.11
C LEU A 99 -5.07 14.62 5.64
N GLY A 100 -6.24 14.68 6.29
CA GLY A 100 -6.35 14.46 7.73
C GLY A 100 -5.91 13.05 8.16
N THR A 101 -6.16 12.03 7.34
CA THR A 101 -5.70 10.67 7.60
C THR A 101 -4.18 10.58 7.63
N PHE A 102 -3.47 11.22 6.70
CA PHE A 102 -2.00 11.15 6.68
C PHE A 102 -1.33 12.18 7.61
N ALA A 103 -1.98 13.32 7.91
CA ALA A 103 -1.38 14.37 8.73
C ALA A 103 -1.75 14.29 10.23
N LEU A 104 -3.00 13.96 10.56
CA LEU A 104 -3.51 14.02 11.93
C LEU A 104 -3.58 12.65 12.59
N LEU A 105 -3.95 11.60 11.85
CA LEU A 105 -4.08 10.26 12.42
C LEU A 105 -2.75 9.74 13.02
N PRO A 106 -1.56 9.98 12.43
CA PRO A 106 -0.31 9.50 13.01
C PRO A 106 -0.01 10.03 14.40
N LEU A 107 -0.53 11.20 14.77
CA LEU A 107 -0.44 11.71 16.15
C LEU A 107 -1.10 10.74 17.13
N PHE A 108 -2.25 10.18 16.75
CA PHE A 108 -2.96 9.19 17.54
C PHE A 108 -2.28 7.82 17.48
N LEU A 109 -1.82 7.38 16.31
CA LEU A 109 -1.14 6.09 16.15
C LEU A 109 0.19 6.02 16.92
N ALA A 110 0.81 7.17 17.20
CA ALA A 110 2.05 7.27 17.95
C ALA A 110 1.86 7.07 19.46
N VAL A 111 0.64 7.23 19.98
CA VAL A 111 0.33 7.09 21.41
C VAL A 111 0.72 5.71 21.95
N PRO A 112 0.21 4.58 21.41
CA PRO A 112 0.58 3.27 21.93
C PRO A 112 2.06 2.95 21.71
N LEU A 113 2.65 3.38 20.59
CA LEU A 113 4.09 3.18 20.31
C LEU A 113 4.97 3.89 21.35
N HIS A 114 4.64 5.15 21.66
CA HIS A 114 5.39 5.96 22.63
C HIS A 114 5.24 5.43 24.06
N ASP A 115 4.01 5.10 24.48
CA ASP A 115 3.74 4.58 25.83
C ASP A 115 4.34 3.18 26.06
N ALA A 116 4.38 2.34 25.03
CA ALA A 116 4.98 1.02 25.11
C ALA A 116 6.52 1.07 25.08
N LEU A 117 7.12 1.97 24.27
CA LEU A 117 8.57 2.05 24.12
C LEU A 117 9.29 2.84 25.23
N ARG A 118 8.67 3.91 25.77
CA ARG A 118 9.14 4.78 26.88
C ARG A 118 10.54 5.39 26.79
N THR A 119 11.33 5.06 25.77
CA THR A 119 12.74 5.42 25.61
C THR A 119 13.00 6.33 24.40
N THR A 120 11.93 6.81 23.75
CA THR A 120 12.01 7.70 22.58
C THR A 120 11.17 8.95 22.79
N SER A 121 11.49 10.04 22.07
CA SER A 121 10.66 11.23 22.08
C SER A 121 9.31 10.97 21.38
N PHE A 122 8.26 11.68 21.77
CA PHE A 122 6.97 11.58 21.06
C PHE A 122 7.09 11.98 19.59
N PHE A 123 7.98 12.94 19.27
CA PHE A 123 8.23 13.34 17.89
C PHE A 123 8.78 12.19 17.04
N ASN A 124 9.73 11.39 17.56
CA ASN A 124 10.26 10.23 16.85
C ASN A 124 9.18 9.17 16.63
N ALA A 125 8.33 8.93 17.64
CA ALA A 125 7.20 8.01 17.51
C ALA A 125 6.17 8.52 16.48
N TYR A 126 5.89 9.81 16.47
CA TYR A 126 5.03 10.44 15.47
C TYR A 126 5.62 10.32 14.06
N PHE A 127 6.90 10.63 13.88
CA PHE A 127 7.58 10.53 12.59
C PHE A 127 7.60 9.08 12.09
N ASP A 128 7.77 8.09 12.97
CA ASP A 128 7.69 6.67 12.62
C ASP A 128 6.28 6.28 12.17
N MET A 129 5.24 6.80 12.82
CA MET A 129 3.86 6.55 12.40
C MET A 129 3.47 7.27 11.12
N VAL A 130 3.99 8.47 10.88
CA VAL A 130 3.85 9.16 9.60
C VAL A 130 4.49 8.32 8.51
N SER A 131 5.75 7.91 8.73
CA SER A 131 6.51 7.11 7.77
C SER A 131 5.86 5.74 7.50
N ALA A 132 5.32 5.09 8.53
CA ALA A 132 4.59 3.85 8.39
C ALA A 132 3.31 4.07 7.57
N ILE A 133 2.44 5.01 7.95
CA ILE A 133 1.14 5.18 7.25
C ILE A 133 1.32 5.63 5.80
N THR A 134 2.36 6.42 5.48
CA THR A 134 2.68 6.84 4.11
C THR A 134 3.49 5.79 3.35
N THR A 135 3.72 4.62 3.95
CA THR A 135 4.51 3.52 3.40
C THR A 135 5.90 3.96 2.95
N THR A 136 6.50 4.91 3.66
CA THR A 136 7.84 5.43 3.36
C THR A 136 8.93 4.58 3.99
N GLY A 137 8.68 3.98 5.16
CA GLY A 137 9.62 3.02 5.75
C GLY A 137 10.92 3.60 6.30
N ALA A 138 10.91 4.85 6.73
CA ALA A 138 12.10 5.53 7.25
C ALA A 138 12.65 4.79 8.47
N ASP A 139 13.96 4.57 8.48
CA ASP A 139 14.63 3.91 9.58
C ASP A 139 14.95 4.90 10.72
N ILE A 140 14.01 5.02 11.65
CA ILE A 140 14.17 5.86 12.86
C ILE A 140 14.82 5.06 14.00
N PHE A 141 14.74 3.73 13.93
CA PHE A 141 15.20 2.82 14.97
C PHE A 141 16.30 1.91 14.40
N ALA A 142 17.48 2.51 14.17
CA ALA A 142 18.64 1.85 13.57
C ALA A 142 19.06 0.53 14.24
N ASP A 143 18.78 0.35 15.55
CA ASP A 143 18.87 -0.96 16.19
C ASP A 143 17.44 -1.56 16.36
N PRO A 144 17.06 -2.55 15.53
CA PRO A 144 15.76 -3.19 15.61
C PRO A 144 15.49 -3.88 16.96
N ARG A 145 16.54 -4.22 17.72
CA ARG A 145 16.42 -4.89 19.03
C ARG A 145 15.87 -3.96 20.11
N ARG A 146 15.86 -2.65 19.87
CA ARG A 146 15.21 -1.67 20.75
C ARG A 146 13.70 -1.83 20.77
N LEU A 147 13.13 -2.41 19.71
CA LEU A 147 11.70 -2.58 19.56
C LEU A 147 11.33 -4.03 19.88
N GLU A 148 10.40 -4.20 20.80
CA GLU A 148 9.85 -5.50 21.11
C GLU A 148 8.90 -5.99 20.00
N PRO A 149 8.67 -7.31 19.88
CA PRO A 149 7.84 -7.92 18.85
C PRO A 149 6.47 -7.25 18.57
N PRO A 150 5.68 -6.80 19.58
CA PRO A 150 4.41 -6.11 19.33
C PRO A 150 4.56 -4.74 18.66
N LEU A 151 5.67 -4.04 18.89
CA LEU A 151 5.94 -2.74 18.27
C LEU A 151 6.27 -2.90 16.79
N HIS A 152 7.07 -3.91 16.44
CA HIS A 152 7.32 -4.26 15.05
C HIS A 152 6.03 -4.63 14.30
N LEU A 153 5.16 -5.42 14.95
CA LEU A 153 3.85 -5.76 14.39
C LEU A 153 3.00 -4.51 14.15
N TRP A 154 2.95 -3.58 15.12
CA TRP A 154 2.18 -2.34 14.98
C TRP A 154 2.69 -1.47 13.83
N ARG A 155 4.01 -1.27 13.72
CA ARG A 155 4.63 -0.50 12.63
C ARG A 155 4.25 -1.08 11.27
N ALA A 156 4.41 -2.40 11.11
CA ALA A 156 4.07 -3.11 9.88
C ALA A 156 2.57 -3.05 9.58
N GLN A 157 1.72 -3.18 10.59
CA GLN A 157 0.26 -3.11 10.44
C GLN A 157 -0.19 -1.71 10.03
N VAL A 158 0.37 -0.65 10.61
CA VAL A 158 0.07 0.73 10.23
C VAL A 158 0.44 0.97 8.77
N ALA A 159 1.59 0.47 8.32
CA ALA A 159 1.99 0.56 6.91
C ALA A 159 1.09 -0.25 5.97
N TRP A 160 0.77 -1.48 6.35
CA TRP A 160 -0.16 -2.34 5.61
C TRP A 160 -1.53 -1.69 5.43
N MET A 161 -2.07 -1.10 6.50
CA MET A 161 -3.33 -0.37 6.44
C MET A 161 -3.21 0.95 5.66
N GLY A 162 -2.09 1.66 5.77
CA GLY A 162 -1.80 2.87 5.01
C GLY A 162 -1.76 2.62 3.50
N GLY A 163 -1.05 1.57 3.07
CA GLY A 163 -1.01 1.11 1.69
C GLY A 163 -2.40 0.76 1.15
N LEU A 164 -3.21 0.04 1.94
CA LEU A 164 -4.60 -0.27 1.58
C LEU A 164 -5.46 1.00 1.45
N VAL A 165 -5.35 1.94 2.39
CA VAL A 165 -6.06 3.23 2.33
C VAL A 165 -5.69 3.99 1.06
N MET A 166 -4.40 4.07 0.74
CA MET A 166 -3.92 4.75 -0.46
C MET A 166 -4.38 4.04 -1.75
N TRP A 167 -4.38 2.71 -1.77
CA TRP A 167 -4.83 1.93 -2.93
C TRP A 167 -6.33 2.10 -3.20
N ILE A 168 -7.15 2.08 -2.15
CA ILE A 168 -8.59 2.37 -2.22
C ILE A 168 -8.81 3.83 -2.63
N ALA A 169 -8.06 4.78 -2.06
CA ALA A 169 -8.16 6.20 -2.37
C ALA A 169 -7.79 6.50 -3.83
N ALA A 170 -6.72 5.89 -4.34
CA ALA A 170 -6.30 6.02 -5.73
C ALA A 170 -7.42 5.60 -6.69
N SER A 171 -8.07 4.46 -6.42
CA SER A 171 -9.12 3.91 -7.28
C SER A 171 -10.47 4.61 -7.14
N ALA A 172 -10.86 4.99 -5.92
CA ALA A 172 -12.20 5.52 -5.62
C ALA A 172 -12.28 7.05 -5.58
N ILE A 173 -11.17 7.75 -5.35
CA ILE A 173 -11.13 9.21 -5.16
C ILE A 173 -10.24 9.90 -6.22
N LEU A 174 -9.00 9.44 -6.43
CA LEU A 174 -8.06 10.13 -7.34
C LEU A 174 -8.36 9.86 -8.81
N ALA A 175 -8.58 8.60 -9.19
CA ALA A 175 -8.86 8.21 -10.58
C ALA A 175 -10.08 8.94 -11.18
N PRO A 176 -11.23 9.05 -10.49
CA PRO A 176 -12.41 9.76 -11.02
C PRO A 176 -12.21 11.28 -11.11
N MET A 177 -11.21 11.82 -10.40
CA MET A 177 -10.82 13.23 -10.45
C MET A 177 -9.66 13.48 -11.41
N SER A 178 -9.16 12.44 -12.10
CA SER A 178 -7.97 12.50 -12.98
C SER A 178 -6.71 13.06 -12.30
N LEU A 179 -6.60 12.91 -10.97
CA LEU A 179 -5.43 13.35 -10.19
C LEU A 179 -4.41 12.22 -10.04
N GLY A 180 -3.12 12.53 -9.87
CA GLY A 180 -2.09 11.52 -9.57
C GLY A 180 -1.66 10.67 -10.77
N GLY A 181 -1.46 11.29 -11.94
CA GLY A 181 -1.01 10.63 -13.18
C GLY A 181 -2.12 9.94 -13.98
N PHE A 182 -3.34 9.85 -13.44
CA PHE A 182 -4.51 9.33 -14.17
C PHE A 182 -4.93 10.21 -15.36
N GLU A 183 -4.48 11.47 -15.41
CA GLU A 183 -4.68 12.39 -16.54
C GLU A 183 -3.98 11.94 -17.84
N ILE A 184 -2.85 11.24 -17.73
CA ILE A 184 -2.07 10.79 -18.89
C ILE A 184 -2.79 9.63 -19.59
N THR A 185 -3.30 8.67 -18.82
CA THR A 185 -4.09 7.54 -19.35
C THR A 185 -5.42 8.01 -19.96
N ALA A 186 -6.04 9.04 -19.38
CA ALA A 186 -7.30 9.61 -19.88
C ALA A 186 -7.14 10.27 -21.26
N ARG A 187 -5.97 10.86 -21.55
CA ARG A 187 -5.66 11.48 -22.86
C ARG A 187 -5.28 10.46 -23.94
N GLY A 188 -4.76 9.28 -23.56
CA GLY A 188 -4.28 8.25 -24.49
C GLY A 188 -5.37 7.38 -25.14
N GLN A 189 -6.65 7.52 -24.75
CA GLN A 189 -7.78 6.76 -25.33
C GLN A 189 -8.75 7.71 -26.05
N PRO A 190 -8.56 7.95 -27.37
CA PRO A 190 -9.51 8.73 -28.15
C PRO A 190 -10.87 8.01 -28.15
N GLY A 191 -11.90 8.64 -27.59
CA GLY A 191 -13.26 8.08 -27.45
C GLY A 191 -13.74 7.91 -26.01
N ARG A 192 -12.86 7.96 -25.01
CA ARG A 192 -13.27 8.21 -23.62
C ARG A 192 -13.49 9.71 -23.48
N GLY A 193 -14.69 10.17 -23.84
CA GLY A 193 -15.19 11.42 -23.29
C GLY A 193 -15.00 11.33 -21.78
N VAL A 194 -14.28 12.29 -21.21
CA VAL A 194 -14.23 12.52 -19.78
C VAL A 194 -15.69 12.50 -19.34
N VAL A 195 -16.17 11.40 -18.77
CA VAL A 195 -17.41 11.42 -18.03
C VAL A 195 -17.03 12.20 -16.79
N ALA A 196 -17.03 13.53 -16.95
CA ALA A 196 -17.05 14.45 -15.85
C ALA A 196 -18.16 13.92 -14.93
N PRO A 197 -17.87 13.66 -13.65
CA PRO A 197 -18.89 13.19 -12.73
C PRO A 197 -20.08 14.12 -12.88
N GLN A 198 -21.24 13.56 -13.28
CA GLN A 198 -22.45 14.36 -13.38
C GLN A 198 -22.63 15.09 -12.03
N PRO A 199 -22.69 16.43 -12.00
CA PRO A 199 -22.76 17.17 -10.75
C PRO A 199 -24.10 16.85 -10.08
N GLY A 200 -24.14 15.86 -9.18
CA GLY A 200 -25.40 15.48 -8.56
C GLY A 200 -25.32 14.34 -7.56
N ASP A 201 -24.65 13.23 -7.87
CA ASP A 201 -24.88 12.02 -7.09
C ASP A 201 -23.83 11.78 -5.99
N ARG A 202 -24.12 12.32 -4.80
CA ARG A 202 -23.32 12.10 -3.58
C ARG A 202 -23.37 10.65 -3.12
N THR A 203 -24.47 9.96 -3.41
CA THR A 203 -24.69 8.55 -3.08
C THR A 203 -23.69 7.67 -3.83
N ASP A 204 -23.40 8.03 -5.08
CA ASP A 204 -22.49 7.27 -5.94
C ASP A 204 -21.03 7.29 -5.46
N ARG A 205 -20.52 8.41 -4.91
CA ARG A 205 -19.11 8.49 -4.49
C ARG A 205 -18.78 7.66 -3.25
N ARG A 206 -19.66 7.67 -2.23
CA ARG A 206 -19.47 6.83 -1.03
C ARG A 206 -19.72 5.36 -1.33
N ARG A 207 -20.74 5.08 -2.13
CA ARG A 207 -21.03 3.72 -2.60
C ARG A 207 -19.86 3.16 -3.40
N ARG A 208 -19.23 3.96 -4.27
CA ARG A 208 -18.01 3.58 -4.99
C ARG A 208 -16.87 3.23 -4.04
N LEU A 209 -16.58 4.09 -3.05
CA LEU A 209 -15.55 3.79 -2.05
C LEU A 209 -15.81 2.44 -1.35
N TRP A 210 -17.04 2.20 -0.93
CA TRP A 210 -17.43 0.94 -0.28
C TRP A 210 -17.30 -0.28 -1.20
N ILE A 211 -17.70 -0.14 -2.46
CA ILE A 211 -17.55 -1.22 -3.46
C ILE A 211 -16.06 -1.51 -3.69
N VAL A 212 -15.25 -0.48 -3.92
CA VAL A 212 -13.80 -0.62 -4.13
C VAL A 212 -13.13 -1.25 -2.91
N ALA A 213 -13.44 -0.77 -1.70
CA ALA A 213 -12.90 -1.35 -0.47
C ALA A 213 -13.27 -2.84 -0.33
N ARG A 214 -14.54 -3.19 -0.52
CA ARG A 214 -15.01 -4.58 -0.40
C ARG A 214 -14.39 -5.52 -1.45
N THR A 215 -14.01 -4.99 -2.61
CA THR A 215 -13.36 -5.76 -3.67
C THR A 215 -11.85 -5.88 -3.45
N LEU A 216 -11.16 -4.78 -3.13
CA LEU A 216 -9.69 -4.75 -3.05
C LEU A 216 -9.15 -5.32 -1.73
N THR A 217 -9.81 -5.07 -0.60
CA THR A 217 -9.36 -5.54 0.72
C THR A 217 -9.12 -7.06 0.79
N PRO A 218 -10.03 -7.95 0.34
CA PRO A 218 -9.78 -9.39 0.40
C PRO A 218 -8.65 -9.84 -0.54
N ILE A 219 -8.46 -9.19 -1.68
CA ILE A 219 -7.34 -9.47 -2.59
C ILE A 219 -6.02 -9.07 -1.92
N TYR A 220 -5.97 -7.87 -1.33
CA TYR A 220 -4.82 -7.37 -0.59
C TYR A 220 -4.41 -8.33 0.53
N ALA A 221 -5.36 -8.66 1.41
CA ALA A 221 -5.13 -9.56 2.53
C ALA A 221 -4.81 -11.00 2.10
N GLY A 222 -5.45 -11.48 1.03
CA GLY A 222 -5.18 -12.80 0.46
C GLY A 222 -3.75 -12.92 -0.07
N LEU A 223 -3.30 -11.93 -0.85
CA LEU A 223 -1.92 -11.90 -1.34
C LEU A 223 -0.90 -11.76 -0.20
N THR A 224 -1.17 -10.90 0.79
CA THR A 224 -0.33 -10.84 2.01
C THR A 224 -0.24 -12.21 2.68
N GLY A 225 -1.36 -12.94 2.81
CA GLY A 225 -1.37 -14.28 3.37
C GLY A 225 -0.57 -15.29 2.57
N VAL A 226 -0.63 -15.24 1.23
CA VAL A 226 0.19 -16.08 0.35
C VAL A 226 1.68 -15.81 0.55
N VAL A 227 2.10 -14.55 0.54
CA VAL A 227 3.50 -14.18 0.79
C VAL A 227 3.95 -14.67 2.17
N TRP A 228 3.12 -14.46 3.18
CA TRP A 228 3.43 -14.90 4.53
C TRP A 228 3.69 -16.41 4.60
N VAL A 229 2.80 -17.23 4.03
CA VAL A 229 2.97 -18.69 4.00
C VAL A 229 4.22 -19.10 3.22
N LEU A 230 4.49 -18.47 2.06
CA LEU A 230 5.68 -18.77 1.27
C LEU A 230 6.97 -18.46 2.03
N LEU A 231 7.02 -17.36 2.79
CA LEU A 231 8.16 -17.01 3.63
C LEU A 231 8.35 -17.99 4.79
N LEU A 232 7.26 -18.46 5.42
CA LEU A 232 7.32 -19.50 6.45
C LEU A 232 7.88 -20.81 5.87
N VAL A 233 7.45 -21.21 4.68
CA VAL A 233 7.98 -22.39 3.98
C VAL A 233 9.45 -22.21 3.61
N ALA A 234 9.86 -20.99 3.28
CA ALA A 234 11.27 -20.65 3.05
C ALA A 234 12.12 -20.62 4.33
N GLY A 235 11.51 -20.78 5.51
CA GLY A 235 12.21 -20.88 6.79
C GLY A 235 12.27 -19.59 7.61
N GLU A 236 11.50 -18.55 7.25
CA GLU A 236 11.41 -17.34 8.09
C GLU A 236 10.67 -17.59 9.41
N THR A 237 10.99 -16.76 10.40
CA THR A 237 10.24 -16.77 11.67
C THR A 237 8.84 -16.19 11.50
N GLY A 238 7.88 -16.65 12.32
CA GLY A 238 6.47 -16.28 12.23
C GLY A 238 6.17 -14.79 12.08
N LEU A 239 6.79 -13.97 12.94
CA LEU A 239 6.61 -12.52 12.94
C LEU A 239 7.37 -11.86 11.80
N THR A 240 8.62 -12.25 11.54
CA THR A 240 9.42 -11.66 10.46
C THR A 240 8.78 -11.91 9.11
N ALA A 241 8.33 -13.14 8.85
CA ALA A 241 7.56 -13.49 7.66
C ALA A 241 6.32 -12.61 7.51
N LEU A 242 5.55 -12.38 8.59
CA LEU A 242 4.33 -11.58 8.53
C LEU A 242 4.64 -10.11 8.25
N VAL A 243 5.65 -9.55 8.91
CA VAL A 243 6.07 -8.15 8.72
C VAL A 243 6.60 -7.94 7.31
N HIS A 244 7.45 -8.83 6.79
CA HIS A 244 7.94 -8.74 5.40
C HIS A 244 6.80 -8.89 4.39
N ALA A 245 5.86 -9.80 4.63
CA ALA A 245 4.68 -9.96 3.77
C ALA A 245 3.80 -8.71 3.75
N MET A 246 3.52 -8.12 4.92
CA MET A 246 2.82 -6.84 5.03
C MET A 246 3.59 -5.75 4.29
N SER A 247 4.90 -5.69 4.49
CA SER A 247 5.78 -4.64 4.00
C SER A 247 5.93 -4.63 2.48
N VAL A 248 6.08 -5.79 1.83
CA VAL A 248 6.10 -5.86 0.35
C VAL A 248 4.76 -5.47 -0.24
N MET A 249 3.66 -5.93 0.37
CA MET A 249 2.32 -5.59 -0.13
C MET A 249 2.00 -4.10 0.04
N SER A 250 2.51 -3.44 1.07
CA SER A 250 2.38 -1.98 1.23
C SER A 250 3.52 -1.18 0.61
N THR A 251 4.50 -1.82 -0.04
CA THR A 251 5.73 -1.18 -0.54
C THR A 251 6.39 -0.27 0.51
N SER A 252 6.51 -0.75 1.75
CA SER A 252 6.92 0.09 2.89
C SER A 252 8.32 -0.16 3.42
N GLY A 253 9.02 -1.22 3.05
CA GLY A 253 10.40 -1.47 3.49
C GLY A 253 10.61 -1.76 4.98
N ILE A 254 9.56 -1.74 5.81
CA ILE A 254 9.64 -2.06 7.24
C ILE A 254 10.09 -3.52 7.42
N SER A 255 11.11 -3.71 8.26
CA SER A 255 11.63 -5.03 8.65
C SER A 255 11.86 -5.08 10.16
N PRO A 256 11.51 -6.18 10.85
CA PRO A 256 11.73 -6.32 12.29
C PRO A 256 13.18 -6.68 12.62
N VAL A 257 13.98 -7.06 11.61
CA VAL A 257 15.38 -7.47 11.75
C VAL A 257 16.34 -6.51 11.05
N GLY A 258 15.88 -5.35 10.59
CA GLY A 258 16.75 -4.33 9.97
C GLY A 258 17.05 -4.57 8.47
N GLY A 259 16.28 -5.43 7.82
CA GLY A 259 16.36 -5.68 6.37
C GLY A 259 15.92 -7.09 6.01
N VAL A 260 16.01 -7.45 4.73
CA VAL A 260 15.80 -8.84 4.28
C VAL A 260 17.06 -9.67 4.50
N HIS A 261 18.23 -9.03 4.46
CA HIS A 261 19.53 -9.68 4.63
C HIS A 261 19.81 -10.25 6.02
N HIS A 262 19.13 -9.73 7.06
CA HIS A 262 19.15 -10.28 8.41
C HIS A 262 18.08 -11.37 8.64
N GLY A 263 17.30 -11.69 7.60
CA GLY A 263 16.28 -12.73 7.61
C GLY A 263 16.85 -14.15 7.56
N GLN A 264 16.05 -15.12 7.96
CA GLN A 264 16.41 -16.55 7.96
C GLN A 264 16.09 -17.26 6.63
N ALA A 265 15.19 -16.72 5.80
CA ALA A 265 14.81 -17.38 4.54
C ALA A 265 15.87 -17.29 3.42
N GLY A 266 16.90 -16.48 3.59
CA GLY A 266 17.98 -16.30 2.62
C GLY A 266 17.47 -16.02 1.20
N LEU A 267 18.13 -16.61 0.20
CA LEU A 267 17.80 -16.42 -1.22
C LEU A 267 16.35 -16.81 -1.56
N GLY A 268 15.82 -17.86 -0.94
CA GLY A 268 14.44 -18.31 -1.17
C GLY A 268 13.42 -17.24 -0.78
N GLY A 269 13.64 -16.58 0.36
CA GLY A 269 12.84 -15.45 0.80
C GLY A 269 12.94 -14.26 -0.16
N GLU A 270 14.14 -13.90 -0.59
CA GLU A 270 14.35 -12.81 -1.55
C GLU A 270 13.62 -13.04 -2.88
N VAL A 271 13.66 -14.27 -3.42
CA VAL A 271 12.94 -14.60 -4.65
C VAL A 271 11.43 -14.41 -4.49
N VAL A 272 10.86 -14.83 -3.36
CA VAL A 272 9.43 -14.61 -3.07
C VAL A 272 9.11 -13.12 -3.02
N LEU A 273 9.88 -12.33 -2.26
CA LEU A 273 9.66 -10.88 -2.17
C LEU A 273 9.83 -10.20 -3.54
N PHE A 274 10.83 -10.61 -4.32
CA PHE A 274 11.10 -10.11 -5.67
C PHE A 274 9.90 -10.28 -6.60
N LEU A 275 9.30 -11.47 -6.61
CA LEU A 275 8.15 -11.77 -7.46
C LEU A 275 6.94 -10.91 -7.11
N PHE A 276 6.72 -10.65 -5.82
CA PHE A 276 5.59 -9.82 -5.38
C PHE A 276 5.85 -8.32 -5.52
N MET A 277 7.10 -7.85 -5.45
CA MET A 277 7.45 -6.47 -5.79
C MET A 277 7.16 -6.15 -7.27
N ALA A 278 7.24 -7.13 -8.17
CA ALA A 278 6.89 -6.96 -9.57
C ALA A 278 5.43 -6.49 -9.76
N PHE A 279 4.53 -6.81 -8.82
CA PHE A 279 3.16 -6.36 -8.87
C PHE A 279 3.00 -4.85 -8.72
N ALA A 280 3.93 -4.18 -8.03
CA ALA A 280 3.96 -2.73 -7.86
C ALA A 280 4.47 -1.97 -9.10
N LEU A 281 5.07 -2.66 -10.09
CA LEU A 281 5.61 -2.02 -11.30
C LEU A 281 4.55 -1.43 -12.22
N SER A 282 3.31 -1.91 -12.13
CA SER A 282 2.23 -1.47 -13.01
C SER A 282 0.90 -1.40 -12.29
N ARG A 283 0.14 -0.35 -12.59
CA ARG A 283 -1.26 -0.21 -12.15
C ARG A 283 -2.17 -1.33 -12.67
N LEU A 284 -1.89 -1.88 -13.85
CA LEU A 284 -2.72 -2.89 -14.50
C LEU A 284 -2.70 -4.24 -13.80
N THR A 285 -1.69 -4.50 -12.96
CA THR A 285 -1.61 -5.70 -12.13
C THR A 285 -2.83 -5.87 -11.22
N PHE A 286 -3.40 -4.74 -10.77
CA PHE A 286 -4.31 -4.71 -9.63
C PHE A 286 -5.67 -4.09 -9.93
N SER A 287 -5.81 -3.31 -10.99
CA SER A 287 -7.07 -2.66 -11.35
C SER A 287 -7.44 -2.88 -12.82
N SER A 288 -8.40 -3.78 -13.02
CA SER A 288 -9.12 -3.91 -14.30
C SER A 288 -10.19 -2.84 -14.49
N ASP A 289 -10.40 -1.92 -13.54
CA ASP A 289 -11.40 -0.85 -13.64
C ASP A 289 -11.02 0.19 -14.72
N THR A 290 -9.73 0.23 -15.08
CA THR A 290 -9.23 0.91 -16.29
C THR A 290 -9.33 0.04 -17.55
N ALA A 291 -9.44 -1.29 -17.37
CA ALA A 291 -9.39 -2.34 -18.38
C ALA A 291 -10.78 -2.89 -18.78
N THR A 292 -11.82 -2.07 -18.76
CA THR A 292 -13.13 -2.42 -19.34
C THR A 292 -13.14 -2.43 -20.88
N SER A 293 -11.98 -2.53 -21.53
CA SER A 293 -11.85 -2.74 -22.97
C SER A 293 -10.64 -3.60 -23.28
N GLY A 294 -10.80 -4.92 -23.18
CA GLY A 294 -9.89 -5.92 -23.72
C GLY A 294 -8.65 -6.17 -22.87
N HIS A 295 -8.42 -7.45 -22.56
CA HIS A 295 -7.18 -8.04 -22.00
C HIS A 295 -5.97 -7.12 -22.12
N GLY A 296 -5.75 -6.31 -21.07
CA GLY A 296 -4.63 -5.39 -20.95
C GLY A 296 -3.36 -6.20 -20.83
N ARG A 297 -2.81 -6.57 -21.98
CA ARG A 297 -1.53 -7.23 -22.16
C ARG A 297 -0.47 -6.47 -21.35
N LEU A 298 -0.03 -7.04 -20.21
CA LEU A 298 0.99 -6.45 -19.34
C LEU A 298 2.27 -6.16 -20.14
N ASP A 299 2.56 -7.01 -21.13
CA ASP A 299 3.66 -6.83 -22.08
C ASP A 299 3.52 -5.62 -23.00
N ARG A 300 2.39 -4.92 -23.03
CA ARG A 300 2.15 -3.69 -23.81
C ARG A 300 2.04 -2.44 -22.96
N ASP A 301 2.09 -2.57 -21.64
CA ASP A 301 2.03 -1.44 -20.73
C ASP A 301 3.37 -0.69 -20.67
N PRO A 302 3.41 0.63 -20.97
CA PRO A 302 4.63 1.41 -20.84
C PRO A 302 5.22 1.40 -19.43
N GLU A 303 4.39 1.41 -18.38
CA GLU A 303 4.87 1.39 -16.98
C GLU A 303 5.62 0.08 -16.71
N PHE A 304 5.00 -1.06 -17.02
CA PHE A 304 5.62 -2.36 -16.85
C PHE A 304 6.89 -2.54 -17.71
N ARG A 305 6.89 -2.06 -18.96
CA ARG A 305 8.06 -2.14 -19.85
C ARG A 305 9.24 -1.33 -19.36
N ILE A 306 9.00 -0.09 -18.90
CA ILE A 306 10.06 0.76 -18.36
C ILE A 306 10.56 0.17 -17.04
N GLY A 307 9.67 -0.30 -16.18
CA GLY A 307 10.04 -1.01 -14.95
C GLY A 307 10.94 -2.21 -15.24
N LEU A 308 10.55 -3.08 -16.18
CA LEU A 308 11.35 -4.24 -16.58
C LEU A 308 12.71 -3.84 -17.21
N LEU A 309 12.72 -2.78 -18.04
CA LEU A 309 13.95 -2.25 -18.63
C LEU A 309 14.91 -1.75 -17.55
N LEU A 310 14.42 -1.10 -16.50
CA LEU A 310 15.26 -0.66 -15.38
C LEU A 310 15.76 -1.85 -14.56
N VAL A 311 14.86 -2.78 -14.20
CA VAL A 311 15.17 -3.96 -13.39
C VAL A 311 16.18 -4.89 -14.06
N LEU A 312 16.20 -4.98 -15.40
CA LEU A 312 17.19 -5.78 -16.11
C LEU A 312 18.38 -4.96 -16.59
N GLY A 313 18.14 -3.75 -17.08
CA GLY A 313 19.14 -2.89 -17.70
C GLY A 313 20.14 -2.32 -16.70
N VAL A 314 19.69 -1.85 -15.53
CA VAL A 314 20.62 -1.28 -14.53
C VAL A 314 21.56 -2.35 -13.96
N PRO A 315 21.09 -3.53 -13.51
CA PRO A 315 21.98 -4.62 -13.11
C PRO A 315 22.92 -5.06 -14.21
N LEU A 316 22.45 -5.15 -15.46
CA LEU A 316 23.29 -5.50 -16.60
C LEU A 316 24.41 -4.48 -16.81
N LEU A 317 24.12 -3.18 -16.70
CA LEU A 317 25.13 -2.12 -16.78
C LEU A 317 26.13 -2.19 -15.62
N MET A 318 25.66 -2.42 -14.38
CA MET A 318 26.54 -2.59 -13.21
C MET A 318 27.43 -3.83 -13.35
N PHE A 319 26.88 -4.90 -13.91
CA PHE A 319 27.58 -6.15 -14.18
C PHE A 319 28.65 -5.97 -15.26
N LEU A 320 28.30 -5.39 -16.41
CA LEU A 320 29.22 -5.15 -17.53
C LEU A 320 30.34 -4.15 -17.18
N ARG A 321 30.09 -3.20 -16.27
CA ARG A 321 31.10 -2.24 -15.83
C ARG A 321 32.35 -2.93 -15.28
N HIS A 322 32.20 -4.07 -14.60
CA HIS A 322 33.32 -4.85 -14.08
C HIS A 322 34.39 -5.11 -15.17
N TRP A 323 33.97 -5.56 -16.35
CA TRP A 323 34.87 -5.82 -17.49
C TRP A 323 35.48 -4.55 -18.11
N SER A 324 34.87 -3.37 -17.91
CA SER A 324 35.41 -2.10 -18.41
C SER A 324 36.42 -1.43 -17.46
N GLY A 325 36.40 -1.79 -16.17
CA GLY A 325 37.21 -1.18 -15.12
C GLY A 325 38.21 -2.12 -14.42
N ALA A 326 38.12 -3.43 -14.62
CA ALA A 326 38.97 -4.44 -13.97
C ALA A 326 40.29 -4.67 -14.74
N TYR A 327 41.11 -3.63 -14.90
CA TYR A 327 42.50 -3.80 -15.33
C TYR A 327 43.46 -4.12 -14.17
N ASP A 328 43.00 -4.21 -12.92
CA ASP A 328 43.94 -4.16 -11.78
C ASP A 328 43.64 -5.03 -10.55
N VAL A 329 42.75 -6.04 -10.64
CA VAL A 329 42.64 -7.01 -9.53
C VAL A 329 42.44 -8.42 -10.08
N ASP A 330 43.39 -9.28 -9.75
CA ASP A 330 43.41 -10.74 -9.90
C ASP A 330 42.27 -11.40 -9.06
N ALA A 331 41.02 -11.00 -9.31
CA ALA A 331 39.84 -11.60 -8.73
C ALA A 331 39.45 -12.78 -9.61
N GLY A 332 39.82 -14.00 -9.20
CA GLY A 332 39.51 -15.21 -9.95
C GLY A 332 38.05 -15.27 -10.39
N ASP A 333 37.85 -15.49 -11.69
CA ASP A 333 36.56 -15.59 -12.40
C ASP A 333 35.65 -16.69 -11.80
N ASN A 334 35.01 -16.40 -10.68
CA ASN A 334 34.02 -17.29 -10.09
C ASN A 334 32.63 -16.92 -10.63
N LEU A 335 32.14 -17.72 -11.59
CA LEU A 335 30.79 -17.60 -12.16
C LEU A 335 29.69 -17.50 -11.07
N ASP A 336 29.89 -18.17 -9.93
CA ASP A 336 28.99 -18.10 -8.78
C ASP A 336 28.92 -16.69 -8.18
N GLN A 337 30.06 -16.01 -8.01
CA GLN A 337 30.12 -14.65 -7.48
C GLN A 337 29.47 -13.66 -8.47
N ALA A 338 29.68 -13.88 -9.76
CA ALA A 338 29.07 -13.10 -10.83
C ALA A 338 27.53 -13.19 -10.79
N LEU A 339 26.98 -14.40 -10.64
CA LEU A 339 25.54 -14.63 -10.55
C LEU A 339 24.93 -14.01 -9.28
N ARG A 340 25.62 -14.11 -8.14
CA ARG A 340 25.19 -13.48 -6.88
C ARG A 340 25.21 -11.96 -6.96
N ALA A 341 26.25 -11.36 -7.54
CA ALA A 341 26.32 -9.93 -7.79
C ALA A 341 25.18 -9.44 -8.71
N PHE A 342 24.89 -10.20 -9.77
CA PHE A 342 23.77 -9.89 -10.66
C PHE A 342 22.42 -9.99 -9.94
N TRP A 343 22.21 -11.03 -9.13
CA TRP A 343 21.01 -11.18 -8.32
C TRP A 343 20.84 -10.04 -7.31
N GLY A 344 21.88 -9.73 -6.54
CA GLY A 344 21.86 -8.69 -5.52
C GLY A 344 21.54 -7.30 -6.10
N SER A 345 22.08 -6.99 -7.28
CA SER A 345 21.74 -5.76 -8.00
C SER A 345 20.32 -5.78 -8.57
N MET A 346 19.88 -6.89 -9.16
CA MET A 346 18.51 -7.03 -9.69
C MET A 346 17.43 -6.90 -8.61
N PHE A 347 17.61 -7.56 -7.47
CA PHE A 347 16.69 -7.44 -6.33
C PHE A 347 16.62 -6.00 -5.82
N THR A 348 17.78 -5.38 -5.61
CA THR A 348 17.88 -4.04 -5.04
C THR A 348 17.28 -2.99 -6.00
N VAL A 349 17.51 -3.10 -7.30
CA VAL A 349 16.89 -2.22 -8.30
C VAL A 349 15.37 -2.40 -8.35
N MET A 350 14.87 -3.64 -8.35
CA MET A 350 13.41 -3.90 -8.28
C MET A 350 12.80 -3.26 -7.05
N SER A 351 13.46 -3.39 -5.90
CA SER A 351 13.03 -2.83 -4.64
C SER A 351 12.96 -1.29 -4.65
N TYR A 352 13.95 -0.61 -5.23
CA TYR A 352 13.92 0.85 -5.36
C TYR A 352 12.89 1.34 -6.40
N VAL A 353 12.78 0.68 -7.56
CA VAL A 353 11.81 1.05 -8.61
C VAL A 353 10.37 0.83 -8.13
N SER A 354 10.13 -0.24 -7.37
CA SER A 354 8.84 -0.50 -6.71
C SER A 354 8.61 0.33 -5.45
N THR A 355 9.55 1.20 -5.07
CA THR A 355 9.53 2.01 -3.84
C THR A 355 9.46 1.21 -2.53
N THR A 356 9.78 -0.09 -2.57
CA THR A 356 9.77 -0.96 -1.38
C THR A 356 10.95 -0.68 -0.45
N GLY A 357 12.16 -0.43 -0.97
CA GLY A 357 13.30 0.01 -0.15
C GLY A 357 14.07 -1.08 0.62
N PHE A 358 13.86 -2.37 0.32
CA PHE A 358 14.72 -3.46 0.78
C PHE A 358 16.05 -3.55 0.02
N LEU A 359 17.07 -4.07 0.71
CA LEU A 359 18.40 -4.43 0.19
C LEU A 359 18.58 -5.96 0.24
N SER A 360 19.21 -6.52 -0.80
CA SER A 360 19.56 -7.95 -0.87
C SER A 360 20.78 -8.29 -0.01
N THR A 361 20.88 -9.55 0.43
CA THR A 361 22.09 -10.13 1.05
C THR A 361 23.32 -10.01 0.16
N GLU A 362 23.14 -10.13 -1.15
CA GLU A 362 24.24 -10.12 -2.13
C GLU A 362 24.54 -8.71 -2.65
N TRP A 363 23.94 -7.67 -2.05
CA TRP A 363 24.20 -6.28 -2.45
C TRP A 363 25.66 -5.88 -2.25
N ASP A 364 26.27 -6.27 -1.13
CA ASP A 364 27.70 -6.01 -0.89
C ASP A 364 28.55 -6.71 -1.97
N THR A 365 28.23 -7.95 -2.33
CA THR A 365 28.90 -8.66 -3.43
C THR A 365 28.74 -7.89 -4.75
N ALA A 366 27.56 -7.34 -5.03
CA ALA A 366 27.31 -6.53 -6.22
C ALA A 366 28.09 -5.19 -6.23
N GLN A 367 28.26 -4.55 -5.07
CA GLN A 367 29.05 -3.33 -4.93
C GLN A 367 30.54 -3.58 -5.19
N HIS A 368 31.10 -4.61 -4.55
CA HIS A 368 32.48 -5.02 -4.77
C HIS A 368 32.71 -5.39 -6.24
N TRP A 369 31.77 -6.11 -6.86
CA TRP A 369 31.85 -6.47 -8.28
C TRP A 369 31.86 -5.26 -9.21
N SER A 370 30.94 -4.32 -9.01
CA SER A 370 30.80 -3.15 -9.88
C SER A 370 31.85 -2.06 -9.64
N GLY A 371 32.60 -2.12 -8.54
CA GLY A 371 33.54 -1.07 -8.13
C GLY A 371 32.86 0.27 -7.89
N LEU A 372 31.56 0.25 -7.56
CA LEU A 372 30.79 1.41 -7.16
C LEU A 372 30.70 1.41 -5.62
N GLY A 373 31.44 2.31 -4.97
CA GLY A 373 31.19 2.62 -3.57
C GLY A 373 29.76 3.14 -3.38
N THR A 374 29.20 2.97 -2.19
CA THR A 374 27.90 3.54 -1.81
C THR A 374 27.81 5.01 -2.24
N PRO A 375 26.82 5.43 -3.05
CA PRO A 375 26.36 6.80 -3.03
C PRO A 375 25.54 7.01 -1.75
N GLY A 376 26.18 6.84 -0.59
CA GLY A 376 25.56 6.85 0.74
C GLY A 376 25.63 8.21 1.44
N LEU A 377 25.97 9.28 0.73
CA LEU A 377 26.32 10.59 1.34
C LEU A 377 25.67 11.80 0.65
N ILE A 378 24.50 11.64 0.02
CA ILE A 378 23.72 12.80 -0.46
C ILE A 378 22.33 12.89 0.18
N LEU A 379 21.82 11.84 0.86
CA LEU A 379 20.49 11.85 1.51
C LEU A 379 20.45 11.08 2.84
N MET A 380 21.44 11.27 3.70
CA MET A 380 21.29 11.16 5.16
C MET A 380 21.70 12.50 5.77
#